data_AF-A0A935LA70-F1
#
_entry.id   AF-A0A935LA70-F1
#
_cell.length_a   1.000
_cell.length_b   1.000
_cell.length_c   1.000
_cell.angle_alpha   90.00
_cell.angle_beta   90.00
_cell.angle_gamma   90.00
#
_symmetry.space_group_name_H-M   'P 1'
#
loop_
_entity.id
_entity.type
_entity.pdbx_description
1 polymer ?
#
loop_
_entity_poly.entity_id
_entity_poly.type
_entity_poly.pdbx_seq_one_letter_code
_entity_poly.pdbx_strand_id
1 'polypeptide(L)'
;MAADVYGAAPYQGQGGWSWYTGAAGLMQRAVIESIFGLQQQATTLCLTPCLPSHWNEAQLTLRRDGNSLHFILLRTRADAALEAARLRTARVLNPG
;
A
#
# COMPACT_ATOMS: atom_id res chain seq x y z
N MET A 1 -1.65 -14.82 -7.41
CA MET A 1 -0.35 -14.66 -8.10
C MET A 1 0.11 -16.04 -8.56
N ALA A 2 0.61 -16.18 -9.78
CA ALA A 2 1.09 -17.46 -10.32
C ALA A 2 2.44 -17.85 -9.68
N ALA A 3 2.69 -19.15 -9.49
CA ALA A 3 3.97 -19.64 -8.96
C ALA A 3 5.02 -19.75 -10.06
N ASP A 4 4.58 -20.08 -11.26
CA ASP A 4 5.37 -20.33 -12.45
C ASP A 4 4.75 -19.57 -13.63
N VAL A 5 5.62 -19.01 -14.47
CA VAL A 5 5.25 -18.41 -15.74
C VAL A 5 5.90 -19.23 -16.83
N TYR A 6 5.09 -19.82 -17.72
CA TYR A 6 5.60 -20.63 -18.82
C TYR A 6 6.40 -19.73 -19.79
N GLY A 7 7.62 -20.16 -20.13
CA GLY A 7 8.53 -19.42 -21.03
C GLY A 7 8.53 -19.90 -22.48
N ALA A 8 7.90 -21.04 -22.79
CA ALA A 8 7.92 -21.66 -24.11
C ALA A 8 6.63 -21.40 -24.90
N ALA A 9 6.74 -21.21 -26.21
CA ALA A 9 5.60 -21.12 -27.12
C ALA A 9 4.82 -22.46 -27.15
N PRO A 10 3.47 -22.45 -27.25
CA PRO A 10 2.57 -21.30 -27.40
C PRO A 10 2.08 -20.67 -26.08
N TYR A 11 2.53 -21.17 -24.91
CA TYR A 11 1.98 -20.80 -23.60
C TYR A 11 2.76 -19.68 -22.90
N GLN A 12 3.57 -18.92 -23.63
CA GLN A 12 4.42 -17.88 -23.06
C GLN A 12 3.58 -16.84 -22.29
N GLY A 13 3.96 -16.56 -21.05
CA GLY A 13 3.26 -15.61 -20.19
C GLY A 13 2.02 -16.17 -19.48
N GLN A 14 1.65 -17.43 -19.73
CA GLN A 14 0.60 -18.09 -18.95
C GLN A 14 1.13 -18.42 -17.56
N GLY A 15 0.32 -18.14 -16.55
CA GLY A 15 0.63 -18.43 -15.15
C GLY A 15 0.01 -19.75 -14.71
N GLY A 16 0.82 -20.68 -14.23
CA GLY A 16 0.35 -21.91 -13.60
C GLY A 16 0.07 -21.72 -12.10
N TRP A 17 -0.60 -22.70 -11.49
CA TRP A 17 -0.69 -22.85 -10.03
C TRP A 17 -1.14 -21.58 -9.30
N SER A 18 -2.23 -20.99 -9.80
CA SER A 18 -2.83 -19.82 -9.16
C SER A 18 -3.36 -20.19 -7.77
N TRP A 19 -3.29 -19.25 -6.81
CA TRP A 19 -3.89 -19.24 -5.46
C TRP A 19 -3.04 -19.70 -4.27
N TYR A 20 -2.17 -20.70 -4.39
CA TYR A 20 -1.37 -21.21 -3.25
C TYR A 20 0.14 -20.95 -3.43
N THR A 21 0.52 -19.68 -3.55
CA THR A 21 1.91 -19.32 -3.87
C THR A 21 2.43 -18.29 -2.89
N GLY A 22 3.68 -18.47 -2.43
CA GLY A 22 4.38 -17.50 -1.58
C GLY A 22 4.51 -16.12 -2.23
N ALA A 23 4.34 -16.05 -3.56
CA ALA A 23 4.31 -14.81 -4.32
C ALA A 23 3.16 -13.88 -3.87
N ALA A 24 2.00 -14.42 -3.46
CA ALA A 24 0.92 -13.60 -2.90
C ALA A 24 1.34 -12.88 -1.61
N GLY A 25 2.07 -13.57 -0.72
CA GLY A 25 2.62 -12.98 0.50
C GLY A 25 3.69 -11.92 0.21
N LEU A 26 4.57 -12.17 -0.76
CA LEU A 26 5.57 -11.19 -1.20
C LEU A 26 4.92 -9.96 -1.83
N MET A 27 3.86 -10.14 -2.61
CA MET A 27 3.12 -9.04 -3.23
C MET A 27 2.40 -8.20 -2.17
N GLN A 28 1.74 -8.84 -1.20
CA GLN A 28 1.11 -8.12 -0.10
C GLN A 28 2.13 -7.29 0.68
N ARG A 29 3.31 -7.87 0.97
CA ARG A 29 4.40 -7.16 1.62
C ARG A 29 4.91 -5.99 0.78
N ALA A 30 5.13 -6.18 -0.52
CA ALA A 30 5.57 -5.11 -1.42
C ALA A 30 4.55 -3.97 -1.51
N VAL A 31 3.25 -4.28 -1.54
CA VAL A 31 2.21 -3.24 -1.52
C VAL A 31 2.26 -2.45 -0.21
N ILE A 32 2.31 -3.12 0.94
CA ILE A 32 2.28 -2.47 2.25
C ILE A 32 3.57 -1.69 2.54
N GLU A 33 4.73 -2.33 2.37
CA GLU A 33 6.04 -1.77 2.74
C GLU A 33 6.61 -0.83 1.68
N SER A 34 6.36 -1.08 0.39
CA SER A 34 6.97 -0.30 -0.70
C SER A 34 6.02 0.72 -1.32
N ILE A 35 4.74 0.38 -1.56
CA ILE A 35 3.79 1.33 -2.17
C ILE A 35 3.22 2.26 -1.10
N PHE A 36 2.66 1.70 -0.04
CA PHE A 36 2.16 2.49 1.09
C PHE A 36 3.27 3.01 1.99
N GLY A 37 4.47 2.40 1.94
CA GLY A 37 5.61 2.85 2.73
C GLY A 37 5.45 2.61 4.23
N LEU A 38 4.57 1.68 4.62
CA LEU A 38 4.31 1.40 6.02
C LEU A 38 5.45 0.54 6.58
N GLN A 39 6.22 1.11 7.49
CA GLN A 39 7.29 0.43 8.20
C GLN A 39 6.90 0.34 9.68
N GLN A 40 6.62 -0.88 10.14
CA GLN A 40 6.30 -1.16 11.53
C GLN A 40 7.57 -1.59 12.27
N GLN A 41 8.01 -0.79 13.23
CA GLN A 41 9.06 -1.14 14.19
C GLN A 41 8.43 -1.61 15.50
N ALA A 42 9.27 -2.06 16.46
CA ALA A 42 8.80 -2.63 17.73
C ALA A 42 7.87 -1.69 18.51
N THR A 43 8.15 -0.38 18.51
CA THR A 43 7.40 0.63 19.26
C THR A 43 6.91 1.81 18.41
N THR A 44 7.43 1.95 17.18
CA THR A 44 7.14 3.08 16.30
C THR A 44 6.55 2.62 14.98
N LEU A 45 5.69 3.46 14.40
CA LEU A 45 5.12 3.27 13.08
C LEU A 45 5.62 4.41 12.20
N CYS A 46 6.33 4.09 11.12
CA CYS A 46 6.79 5.05 10.12
C CYS A 46 5.99 4.87 8.83
N LEU A 47 5.63 5.97 8.19
CA LEU A 47 4.87 6.00 6.94
C LEU A 47 5.59 6.91 5.95
N THR A 48 6.25 6.31 4.96
CA THR A 48 6.94 7.05 3.88
C THR A 48 6.33 6.67 2.54
N PRO A 49 5.23 7.31 2.13
CA PRO A 49 4.42 6.82 1.02
C PRO A 49 5.09 7.03 -0.34
N CYS A 50 5.19 5.96 -1.13
CA CYS A 50 5.77 5.94 -2.47
C CYS A 50 4.71 5.54 -3.50
N LEU A 51 3.55 6.20 -3.43
CA LEU A 51 2.43 5.91 -4.33
C LEU A 51 2.82 6.12 -5.79
N PRO A 52 2.25 5.39 -6.75
CA PRO A 52 2.38 5.71 -8.17
C PRO A 52 1.87 7.13 -8.48
N SER A 53 2.44 7.77 -9.49
CA SER A 53 2.07 9.15 -9.90
C SER A 53 0.61 9.28 -10.38
N HIS A 54 0.03 8.19 -10.90
CA HIS A 54 -1.34 8.15 -11.42
C HIS A 54 -2.40 7.88 -10.34
N TRP A 55 -2.00 7.63 -9.08
CA TRP A 55 -2.94 7.46 -7.96
C TRP A 55 -3.16 8.79 -7.25
N ASN A 56 -4.39 9.29 -7.28
CA ASN A 56 -4.77 10.54 -6.61
C ASN A 56 -5.03 10.33 -5.11
N GLU A 57 -5.58 9.18 -4.74
CA GLU A 57 -5.90 8.82 -3.36
C GLU A 57 -5.62 7.33 -3.14
N ALA A 58 -5.13 6.99 -1.94
CA ALA A 58 -5.05 5.62 -1.46
C ALA A 58 -5.42 5.56 0.02
N GLN A 59 -5.97 4.44 0.47
CA GLN A 59 -6.41 4.26 1.86
C GLN A 59 -5.80 3.00 2.45
N LEU A 60 -5.40 3.08 3.71
CA LEU A 60 -4.81 1.98 4.47
C LEU A 60 -5.42 1.93 5.87
N THR A 61 -5.91 0.77 6.27
CA THR A 61 -6.40 0.54 7.63
C THR A 61 -5.49 -0.46 8.33
N LEU A 62 -4.79 0.01 9.35
CA LEU A 62 -3.95 -0.83 10.20
C LEU A 62 -4.73 -1.20 11.47
N ARG A 63 -4.96 -2.50 11.67
CA ARG A 63 -5.57 -3.04 12.89
C ARG A 63 -4.49 -3.72 13.73
N ARG A 64 -4.28 -3.25 14.96
CA ARG A 64 -3.25 -3.76 15.87
C ARG A 64 -3.74 -3.67 17.31
N ASP A 65 -3.61 -4.75 18.07
CA ASP A 65 -3.89 -4.80 19.51
C ASP A 65 -5.29 -4.23 19.87
N GLY A 66 -6.30 -4.51 19.03
CA GLY A 66 -7.66 -3.98 19.18
C GLY A 66 -7.87 -2.55 18.69
N ASN A 67 -6.80 -1.81 18.41
CA ASN A 67 -6.84 -0.46 17.85
C ASN A 67 -6.89 -0.48 16.32
N SER A 68 -7.57 0.51 15.74
CA SER A 68 -7.64 0.69 14.29
C SER A 68 -7.16 2.09 13.94
N LEU A 69 -6.13 2.16 13.10
CA LEU A 69 -5.61 3.40 12.54
C LEU A 69 -6.00 3.44 11.07
N HIS A 70 -6.67 4.52 10.65
CA HIS A 70 -7.07 4.74 9.26
C HIS A 70 -6.22 5.86 8.65
N PHE A 71 -5.52 5.54 7.58
CA PHE A 71 -4.66 6.45 6.84
C PHE A 71 -5.27 6.74 5.47
N ILE A 72 -5.39 8.01 5.14
CA ILE A 72 -5.79 8.49 3.82
C ILE A 72 -4.58 9.21 3.24
N LEU A 73 -4.06 8.67 2.14
CA LEU A 73 -2.93 9.23 1.43
C LEU A 73 -3.44 9.97 0.20
N LEU A 74 -3.13 11.26 0.11
CA LEU A 74 -3.57 12.12 -0.97
C LEU A 74 -2.36 12.63 -1.73
N ARG A 75 -2.35 12.42 -3.05
CA ARG A 75 -1.38 13.07 -3.94
C ARG A 75 -1.94 14.43 -4.33
N THR A 76 -1.72 15.41 -3.47
CA THR A 76 -2.19 16.77 -3.71
C THR A 76 -1.22 17.80 -3.13
N ARG A 77 -1.44 19.06 -3.47
CA ARG A 77 -0.72 20.21 -2.92
C ARG A 77 -1.14 20.46 -1.47
N ALA A 78 -0.22 20.99 -0.67
CA ALA A 78 -0.37 21.05 0.79
C ALA A 78 -1.61 21.83 1.28
N ASP A 79 -2.00 22.88 0.55
CA ASP A 79 -3.21 23.67 0.78
C ASP A 79 -4.49 22.85 0.58
N ALA A 80 -4.56 22.07 -0.50
CA ALA A 80 -5.69 21.19 -0.77
C ALA A 80 -5.74 20.00 0.22
N ALA A 81 -4.58 19.53 0.70
CA ALA A 81 -4.51 18.49 1.74
C ALA A 81 -5.09 18.97 3.07
N LEU A 82 -4.82 20.22 3.45
CA LEU A 82 -5.32 20.81 4.69
C LEU A 82 -6.85 20.95 4.68
N GLU A 83 -7.41 21.35 3.53
CA GLU A 83 -8.85 21.46 3.36
C GLU A 83 -9.53 20.08 3.39
N ALA A 84 -8.96 19.10 2.69
CA ALA A 84 -9.45 17.73 2.74
C ALA A 84 -9.41 17.13 4.15
N ALA A 85 -8.40 17.46 4.96
CA ALA A 85 -8.29 17.02 6.33
C ALA A 85 -9.32 17.69 7.25
N ARG A 86 -9.59 18.99 7.05
CA ARG A 86 -10.66 19.71 7.76
C ARG A 86 -12.03 19.07 7.53
N LEU A 87 -12.35 18.78 6.27
CA LEU A 87 -13.63 18.15 5.90
C LEU A 87 -13.80 16.75 6.49
N ARG A 88 -12.70 16.04 6.75
CA ARG A 88 -12.69 14.64 7.23
C ARG A 88 -12.42 14.51 8.73
N THR A 89 -12.33 15.62 9.48
CA THR A 89 -11.93 15.66 10.91
C THR A 89 -10.64 14.86 11.15
N ALA A 90 -9.73 14.89 10.17
CA ALA A 90 -8.50 14.11 10.17
C ALA A 90 -7.31 15.01 10.51
N ARG A 91 -6.29 14.42 11.13
CA ARG A 91 -5.02 15.11 11.36
C ARG A 91 -4.13 14.95 10.14
N VAL A 92 -3.63 16.07 9.60
CA VAL A 92 -2.58 16.04 8.57
C VAL A 92 -1.28 15.57 9.19
N LEU A 93 -0.67 14.53 8.60
CA LEU A 93 0.68 14.10 8.90
C LEU A 93 1.53 14.43 7.68
N ASN A 94 2.60 15.20 7.87
CA ASN A 94 3.58 15.38 6.82
C ASN A 94 4.42 14.10 6.73
N PRO A 95 4.74 13.61 5.51
CA PRO A 95 5.70 12.55 5.35
C PRO A 95 7.06 13.03 5.89
N GLY A 96 7.69 12.20 6.72
CA GLY A 96 9.05 12.39 7.24
C GLY A 96 10.07 11.75 6.33
#